data_AF-D5DMH1-F1
#
_entry.id   AF-D5DMH1-F1
#
_cell.length_a   1.000
_cell.length_b   1.000
_cell.length_c   1.000
_cell.angle_alpha   90.00
_cell.angle_beta   90.00
_cell.angle_gamma   90.00
#
_symmetry.space_group_name_H-M   'P 1'
#
loop_
_entity.id
_entity.type
_entity.pdbx_description
1 polymer ?
#
loop_
_entity_poly.entity_id
_entity_poly.type
_entity_poly.pdbx_seq_one_letter_code
_entity_poly.pdbx_strand_id
1 'polypeptide(L)' 'MKTNDYVKYMTQQFVQYMDQPKEERKTKKIQKKEERAPFANRWFGMIPLSFMLWYRKKKER' A
#
# COMPACT_ATOMS: atom_id res chain seq x y z
N MET A 1 26.71 30.55 8.19
CA MET A 1 25.72 29.87 9.05
C MET A 1 24.69 29.12 8.20
N LYS A 2 25.06 27.99 7.57
CA LYS A 2 24.11 27.19 6.74
C LYS A 2 24.29 25.67 6.91
N THR A 3 25.48 25.24 7.32
CA THR A 3 25.81 23.82 7.52
C THR A 3 25.11 23.22 8.75
N ASN A 4 24.87 24.02 9.79
CA ASN A 4 24.30 23.54 11.05
C ASN A 4 22.79 23.21 10.93
N ASP A 5 22.06 23.96 10.10
CA ASP A 5 20.63 23.70 9.86
C ASP A 5 20.39 22.40 9.09
N TYR A 6 21.31 22.05 8.18
CA TYR A 6 21.21 20.80 7.45
C TYR A 6 21.42 19.58 8.36
N VAL A 7 22.44 19.63 9.22
CA VAL A 7 22.71 18.57 10.20
C VAL A 7 21.55 18.43 11.19
N LYS A 8 20.98 19.56 11.62
CA LYS A 8 19.78 19.59 12.48
C LYS A 8 18.57 18.95 11.79
N TYR A 9 18.34 19.25 10.51
CA TYR A 9 17.26 18.65 9.75
C TYR A 9 17.46 17.13 9.57
N MET A 10 18.67 16.70 9.21
CA MET A 10 18.98 15.28 9.04
C MET A 10 18.79 14.50 10.34
N THR A 11 19.27 15.05 11.46
CA THR A 11 19.10 14.40 12.78
C THR A 11 17.65 14.38 13.21
N GLN A 12 16.88 15.45 12.98
CA GLN A 12 15.44 15.45 13.24
C GLN A 12 14.71 14.35 12.46
N GLN A 13 14.97 14.22 11.15
CA GLN A 13 14.34 13.17 10.33
C GLN A 13 14.76 11.76 10.77
N PHE A 14 16.03 11.58 11.16
CA PHE A 14 16.55 10.30 11.62
C PHE A 14 15.91 9.87 12.95
N VAL A 15 15.80 10.79 13.92
CA VAL A 15 15.13 10.54 15.21
C VAL A 15 13.66 10.21 14.99
N GLN A 16 12.96 10.99 14.15
CA GLN A 16 11.55 10.76 13.83
C GLN A 16 11.33 9.38 13.19
N TYR A 17 12.26 8.91 12.36
CA TYR A 17 12.21 7.58 11.75
C TYR A 17 12.54 6.44 12.72
N MET A 18 13.43 6.69 13.68
CA MET A 18 13.79 5.72 14.72
C MET A 18 12.70 5.58 15.78
N ASP A 19 12.08 6.70 16.18
CA ASP A 19 10.96 6.73 17.13
C ASP A 19 9.65 6.26 16.50
N GLN A 20 9.53 6.20 15.16
CA GLN A 20 8.34 5.60 14.52
C GLN A 20 8.21 4.11 14.94
N PRO A 21 7.19 3.75 15.74
CA PRO A 21 7.06 2.41 16.28
C PRO A 21 6.71 1.41 15.17
N LYS A 22 7.01 0.13 15.41
CA LYS A 22 6.73 -0.98 14.46
C LYS A 22 5.25 -1.08 14.06
N GLU A 23 4.35 -0.54 14.88
CA GLU A 23 2.91 -0.44 14.60
C GLU A 23 2.62 0.44 13.39
N GLU A 24 3.28 1.58 13.24
CA GLU A 24 3.08 2.46 12.07
C GLU A 24 3.62 1.85 10.78
N ARG A 25 4.64 0.99 10.86
CA ARG A 25 5.11 0.22 9.69
C ARG A 25 4.07 -0.79 9.22
N LYS A 26 3.29 -1.36 10.15
CA LYS A 26 2.20 -2.28 9.83
C LYS A 26 1.00 -1.51 9.27
N THR A 27 0.61 -0.39 9.87
CA THR A 27 -0.50 0.44 9.36
C THR A 27 -0.19 1.01 7.98
N LYS A 28 1.02 1.53 7.71
CA LYS A 28 1.42 1.97 6.36
C LYS A 28 1.42 0.84 5.33
N LYS A 29 1.74 -0.40 5.72
CA LYS A 29 1.62 -1.57 4.83
C LYS A 29 0.15 -1.95 4.57
N ILE A 30 -0.71 -1.88 5.58
CA ILE A 30 -2.15 -2.17 5.46
C ILE A 30 -2.81 -1.10 4.60
N GLN A 31 -2.56 0.18 4.86
CA GLN A 31 -3.05 1.30 4.05
C GLN A 31 -2.56 1.20 2.61
N LYS A 32 -1.28 0.90 2.34
CA LYS A 32 -0.82 0.63 0.96
C LYS A 32 -1.49 -0.58 0.32
N LYS A 33 -1.96 -1.56 1.10
CA LYS A 33 -2.68 -2.72 0.58
C LYS A 33 -4.15 -2.40 0.31
N GLU A 34 -4.75 -1.51 1.10
CA GLU A 34 -6.12 -1.00 0.92
C GLU A 34 -6.21 0.02 -0.23
N GLU A 35 -5.25 0.95 -0.33
CA GLU A 35 -5.17 1.96 -1.40
C GLU A 35 -4.72 1.37 -2.74
N ARG A 36 -3.99 0.25 -2.72
CA ARG A 36 -3.72 -0.51 -3.95
C ARG A 36 -5.01 -1.20 -4.35
N ALA A 37 -5.83 -0.48 -5.12
CA ALA A 37 -6.83 -1.10 -5.97
C ALA A 37 -6.18 -2.32 -6.65
N PRO A 38 -6.78 -3.53 -6.54
CA PRO A 38 -6.14 -4.73 -7.05
C PRO A 38 -5.73 -4.47 -8.49
N PHE A 39 -4.45 -4.67 -8.82
CA PHE A 39 -3.92 -4.41 -10.16
C PHE A 39 -4.79 -5.08 -11.23
N ALA A 40 -5.40 -6.20 -10.89
CA ALA A 40 -6.38 -6.88 -11.71
C ALA A 40 -7.59 -6.01 -12.09
N ASN A 41 -8.16 -5.21 -11.18
CA ASN A 41 -9.28 -4.31 -11.50
C ASN A 41 -8.85 -3.18 -12.44
N ARG A 42 -7.61 -2.68 -12.31
CA ARG A 42 -7.11 -1.60 -13.17
C ARG A 42 -6.86 -2.04 -14.61
N TRP A 43 -6.48 -3.30 -14.82
CA TRP A 43 -6.13 -3.83 -16.14
C TRP A 43 -7.22 -4.70 -16.78
N PHE A 44 -8.02 -5.39 -15.97
CA PHE A 44 -9.02 -6.34 -16.46
C PHE A 44 -10.47 -5.88 -16.22
N GLY A 45 -10.70 -4.73 -15.57
CA GLY A 45 -12.04 -4.19 -15.37
C GLY A 45 -13.03 -5.22 -14.82
N MET A 46 -14.10 -5.51 -15.56
CA MET A 46 -15.12 -6.50 -15.20
C MET A 46 -14.86 -7.93 -15.68
N ILE A 47 -13.77 -8.21 -16.40
CA ILE A 47 -13.45 -9.55 -16.93
C ILE A 47 -13.40 -10.64 -15.83
N PRO A 48 -12.76 -10.41 -14.66
CA PRO A 48 -12.72 -11.43 -13.60
C PRO A 48 -14.12 -11.77 -13.07
N LEU A 49 -15.03 -10.79 -13.05
CA LEU A 49 -16.42 -10.98 -12.63
C LEU A 49 -17.18 -11.84 -13.65
N SER A 50 -17.06 -11.53 -14.94
CA SER A 50 -17.68 -12.32 -16.01
C SER A 50 -17.17 -13.77 -16.02
N PHE A 51 -15.87 -13.98 -15.82
CA PHE A 51 -15.28 -15.31 -15.73
C PHE A 51 -15.80 -16.09 -14.52
N MET A 52 -15.89 -15.45 -13.36
CA MET A 52 -16.42 -16.07 -12.14
C MET A 52 -17.89 -16.49 -12.31
N LEU A 53 -18.72 -15.65 -12.93
CA LEU A 53 -20.12 -15.97 -13.22
C LEU A 53 -20.24 -17.14 -14.20
N TRP A 54 -19.42 -17.16 -15.25
CA TRP A 54 -19.39 -18.26 -16.22
C TRP A 54 -18.96 -19.59 -15.57
N TYR A 55 -17.91 -19.56 -14.73
CA TYR A 55 -17.43 -20.74 -14.02
C TYR A 55 -18.48 -21.30 -13.05
N ARG A 56 -19.18 -20.43 -12.30
CA ARG A 56 -20.29 -20.83 -11.43
C ARG A 56 -21.41 -21.52 -12.21
N LYS A 57 -21.82 -20.93 -13.34
CA LYS A 57 -22.86 -21.50 -14.22
C LYS A 57 -22.46 -22.85 -14.82
N LYS A 58 -21.17 -23.10 -15.04
CA LYS A 58 -20.64 -24.39 -15.51
C LYS A 58 -20.56 -25.44 -14.39
N LYS A 59 -20.40 -25.01 -13.13
CA LYS A 59 -20.34 -25.91 -11.96
C LYS A 59 -21.74 -26.35 -11.47
N GLU A 60 -22.77 -25.54 -11.73
CA GLU A 60 -24.17 -25.86 -11.42
C GLU A 60 -24.87 -26.72 -12.49
N ARG A 61 -24.22 -27.00 -13.62
CA ARG A 61 -24.66 -27.98 -14.62
C ARG A 61 -23.83 -29.25 -14.51
#